data_AF-A0A3S0RX24-F1
#
_entry.id   AF-A0A3S0RX24-F1
#
_cell.length_a   1.000
_cell.length_b   1.000
_cell.length_c   1.000
_cell.angle_alpha   90.00
_cell.angle_beta   90.00
_cell.angle_gamma   90.00
#
_symmetry.space_group_name_H-M   'P 1'
#
loop_
_entity.id
_entity.type
_entity.pdbx_description
1 polymer ?
#
loop_
_entity_poly.entity_id
_entity_poly.type
_entity_poly.pdbx_seq_one_letter_code
_entity_poly.pdbx_strand_id
1 'polypeptide(L)'
;MLSNFQVALNAFSLILLPLALHSLANGSVPPKNSWVTSYYEAERYLGPTGNVMLLALCGANLVTLGMNFGFIPQTSPDFDGLVATPFIILAIAYLVLWIRAIRKVRRRDRDDTHA
;
A
#
# COMPACT_ATOMS: atom_id res chain seq x y z
N MET A 1 20.59 13.96 7.13
CA MET A 1 21.17 12.99 6.16
C MET A 1 20.55 11.63 6.45
N LEU A 2 19.99 10.94 5.44
CA LEU A 2 19.53 9.56 5.64
C LEU A 2 20.73 8.60 5.73
N SER A 3 20.56 7.54 6.51
CA SER A 3 21.50 6.42 6.53
C SER A 3 21.50 5.67 5.19
N ASN A 4 22.63 5.10 4.79
CA ASN A 4 22.76 4.24 3.60
C ASN A 4 21.70 3.13 3.56
N PHE A 5 21.32 2.60 4.73
CA PHE A 5 20.24 1.62 4.85
C PHE A 5 18.87 2.18 4.45
N GLN A 6 18.56 3.40 4.88
CA GLN A 6 17.31 4.06 4.53
C GLN A 6 17.27 4.46 3.05
N VAL A 7 18.42 4.85 2.48
CA VAL A 7 18.54 5.10 1.04
C VAL A 7 18.24 3.82 0.25
N ALA A 8 18.79 2.68 0.66
CA ALA A 8 18.51 1.39 0.03
C ALA A 8 17.02 0.99 0.13
N LEU A 9 16.40 1.19 1.31
CA LEU A 9 14.96 0.95 1.50
C LEU A 9 14.11 1.86 0.60
N ASN A 10 14.43 3.14 0.54
CA ASN A 10 13.71 4.09 -0.28
C ASN A 10 13.91 3.78 -1.77
N ALA A 11 15.09 3.33 -2.20
CA ALA A 11 15.37 2.98 -3.59
C ALA A 11 14.50 1.80 -4.08
N PHE A 12 14.05 0.93 -3.18
CA PHE A 12 13.11 -0.14 -3.51
C PHE A 12 11.77 0.39 -4.08
N SER A 13 11.42 1.66 -3.77
CA SER A 13 10.27 2.33 -4.38
C SER A 13 10.37 2.47 -5.90
N LEU A 14 11.58 2.50 -6.47
CA LEU A 14 11.80 2.57 -7.93
C LEU A 14 11.30 1.31 -8.65
N ILE A 15 11.30 0.16 -7.97
CA ILE A 15 10.78 -1.10 -8.50
C ILE A 15 9.29 -1.26 -8.16
N LEU A 16 8.90 -0.89 -6.95
CA LEU A 16 7.51 -0.98 -6.49
C LEU A 16 6.57 -0.03 -7.24
N LEU A 17 7.02 1.17 -7.60
CA LEU A 17 6.20 2.19 -8.25
C LEU A 17 5.66 1.76 -9.63
N PRO A 18 6.48 1.25 -10.59
CA PRO A 18 5.95 0.75 -11.85
C PRO A 18 5.04 -0.46 -11.64
N LEU A 19 5.31 -1.30 -10.64
CA LEU A 19 4.45 -2.44 -10.29
C LEU A 19 3.09 -1.99 -9.75
N ALA A 20 3.08 -0.98 -8.87
CA ALA A 20 1.87 -0.40 -8.29
C ALA A 20 1.04 0.33 -9.36
N LEU A 21 1.67 1.08 -10.26
CA LEU A 21 1.02 1.73 -11.39
C LEU A 21 0.42 0.72 -12.35
N HIS A 22 1.18 -0.33 -12.71
CA HIS A 22 0.69 -1.41 -13.56
C HIS A 22 -0.50 -2.16 -12.92
N SER A 23 -0.41 -2.45 -11.62
CA SER A 23 -1.49 -3.10 -10.84
C SER A 23 -2.74 -2.21 -10.72
N LEU A 24 -2.57 -0.89 -10.63
CA LEU A 24 -3.69 0.05 -10.62
C LEU A 24 -4.34 0.19 -12.00
N ALA A 25 -3.53 0.23 -13.07
CA ALA A 25 -4.01 0.40 -14.44
C ALA A 25 -4.72 -0.85 -14.99
N ASN A 26 -4.18 -2.04 -14.73
CA ASN A 26 -4.74 -3.31 -15.23
C ASN A 26 -5.78 -3.93 -14.27
N GLY A 27 -6.04 -3.26 -13.14
CA GLY A 27 -6.87 -3.80 -12.07
C GLY A 27 -6.09 -4.79 -11.19
N SER A 28 -6.34 -4.71 -9.89
CA SER A 28 -5.75 -5.64 -8.92
C SER A 28 -6.38 -7.02 -9.09
N VAL A 29 -5.80 -7.87 -9.92
CA VAL A 29 -6.23 -9.25 -10.06
C VAL A 29 -5.89 -9.98 -8.75
N PRO A 30 -6.86 -10.61 -8.07
CA PRO A 30 -6.56 -11.39 -6.88
C PRO A 30 -5.52 -12.47 -7.22
N PRO A 31 -4.57 -12.75 -6.32
CA PRO A 31 -3.62 -13.83 -6.54
C PRO A 31 -4.42 -15.12 -6.76
N LYS A 32 -4.11 -15.88 -7.82
CA LYS A 32 -4.77 -17.17 -8.09
C LYS A 32 -4.07 -18.26 -7.27
N ASN A 33 -4.84 -19.16 -6.65
CA ASN A 33 -4.35 -20.29 -5.84
C ASN A 33 -3.60 -19.90 -4.55
N SER A 34 -4.01 -18.82 -3.90
CA SER A 34 -3.43 -18.38 -2.63
C SER A 34 -4.50 -18.45 -1.53
N TRP A 35 -4.10 -18.85 -0.32
CA TRP A 35 -4.89 -18.62 0.91
C TRP A 35 -5.38 -17.17 1.07
N VAL A 36 -4.73 -16.20 0.42
CA VAL A 36 -5.12 -14.79 0.46
C VAL A 36 -6.28 -14.48 -0.51
N THR A 37 -6.52 -15.32 -1.51
CA THR A 37 -7.54 -15.11 -2.56
C THR A 37 -8.94 -14.92 -1.97
N SER A 38 -9.31 -15.72 -0.96
CA SER A 38 -10.62 -15.65 -0.30
C SER A 38 -10.89 -14.28 0.35
N TYR A 39 -9.84 -13.62 0.87
CA TYR A 39 -9.94 -12.29 1.47
C TYR A 39 -10.11 -11.19 0.39
N TYR A 40 -9.41 -11.31 -0.73
CA TYR A 40 -9.56 -10.38 -1.86
C TYR A 40 -10.91 -10.54 -2.56
N GLU A 41 -11.45 -11.75 -2.64
CA GLU A 41 -12.79 -12.01 -3.16
C GLU A 41 -13.89 -11.50 -2.20
N ALA A 42 -13.66 -11.59 -0.90
CA ALA A 42 -14.62 -11.09 0.11
C ALA A 42 -14.73 -9.55 0.12
N GLU A 43 -13.69 -8.82 -0.28
CA GLU A 43 -13.65 -7.36 -0.24
C GLU A 43 -13.06 -6.75 -1.53
N ARG A 44 -13.94 -6.31 -2.44
CA ARG A 44 -13.60 -5.74 -3.76
C ARG A 44 -12.63 -4.56 -3.71
N TYR A 45 -12.67 -3.76 -2.63
CA TYR A 45 -11.84 -2.57 -2.48
C TYR A 45 -10.45 -2.84 -1.90
N LEU A 46 -10.18 -4.08 -1.46
CA LEU A 46 -8.93 -4.42 -0.78
C LEU A 46 -7.72 -4.25 -1.72
N GLY A 47 -7.80 -4.77 -2.95
CA GLY A 47 -6.74 -4.63 -3.93
C GLY A 47 -6.47 -3.19 -4.39
N PRO A 48 -7.48 -2.44 -4.86
CA PRO A 48 -7.27 -1.05 -5.31
C PRO A 48 -6.75 -0.15 -4.18
N THR A 49 -7.27 -0.29 -2.95
CA THR A 49 -6.82 0.53 -1.81
C THR A 49 -5.38 0.21 -1.43
N GLY A 50 -4.98 -1.06 -1.47
CA GLY A 50 -3.59 -1.47 -1.25
C GLY A 50 -2.64 -0.90 -2.32
N ASN A 51 -3.05 -0.91 -3.59
CA ASN A 51 -2.26 -0.32 -4.68
C ASN A 51 -2.09 1.20 -4.51
N VAL A 52 -3.16 1.92 -4.15
CA VAL A 52 -3.09 3.38 -3.91
C VAL A 52 -2.21 3.70 -2.71
N MET A 53 -2.29 2.89 -1.64
CA MET A 53 -1.40 3.01 -0.48
C MET A 53 0.07 2.79 -0.86
N LEU A 54 0.38 1.78 -1.68
CA LEU A 54 1.74 1.53 -2.17
C LEU A 54 2.24 2.68 -3.05
N LEU A 55 1.37 3.25 -3.88
CA LEU A 55 1.68 4.43 -4.71
C LEU A 55 2.03 5.65 -3.85
N ALA A 56 1.24 5.91 -2.82
CA ALA A 56 1.51 6.97 -1.85
C ALA A 56 2.84 6.76 -1.12
N LEU A 57 3.13 5.53 -0.68
CA LEU A 57 4.41 5.17 -0.06
C LEU A 57 5.59 5.37 -1.02
N CYS A 58 5.45 4.94 -2.27
CA CYS A 58 6.51 5.13 -3.27
C CYS A 58 6.75 6.60 -3.58
N GLY A 59 5.69 7.40 -3.70
CA GLY A 59 5.78 8.85 -3.86
C GLY A 59 6.54 9.50 -2.70
N ALA A 60 6.21 9.13 -1.46
CA ALA A 60 6.90 9.62 -0.27
C ALA A 60 8.41 9.30 -0.27
N ASN A 61 8.75 8.05 -0.58
CA ASN A 61 10.13 7.59 -0.64
C ASN A 61 10.93 8.27 -1.76
N LEU A 62 10.31 8.51 -2.92
CA LEU A 62 10.94 9.25 -4.03
C LEU A 62 11.20 10.71 -3.67
N VAL A 63 10.25 11.38 -3.01
CA VAL A 63 10.45 12.76 -2.54
C VAL A 63 11.60 12.80 -1.53
N THR A 64 11.64 11.85 -0.60
CA THR A 64 12.72 11.72 0.40
C THR A 64 14.08 11.49 -0.24
N LEU A 65 14.15 10.63 -1.27
CA LEU A 65 15.36 10.42 -2.07
C LEU A 65 15.77 11.68 -2.84
N GLY A 66 14.82 12.34 -3.49
CA GLY A 66 15.05 13.57 -4.25
C GLY A 66 15.59 14.70 -3.37
N MET A 67 15.09 14.83 -2.14
CA MET A 67 15.62 15.78 -1.15
C MET A 67 17.02 15.38 -0.65
N ASN A 68 17.32 14.08 -0.52
CA ASN A 68 18.63 13.61 -0.09
C ASN A 68 19.72 13.87 -1.15
N PHE A 69 19.42 13.59 -2.43
CA PHE A 69 20.34 13.80 -3.53
C PHE A 69 20.40 15.25 -4.04
N GLY A 70 19.62 16.16 -3.47
CA GLY A 70 19.61 17.59 -3.84
C GLY A 70 18.85 17.92 -5.13
N PHE A 71 18.08 16.97 -5.68
CA PHE A 71 17.19 17.23 -6.82
C PHE A 71 15.95 18.05 -6.45
N ILE A 72 15.53 17.96 -5.18
CA ILE A 72 14.41 18.72 -4.62
C ILE A 72 14.98 19.58 -3.48
N PRO A 73 14.77 20.91 -3.49
CA PRO A 73 15.18 21.74 -2.37
C PRO A 73 14.53 21.21 -1.09
N GLN A 74 15.30 21.14 0.00
CA GLN A 74 14.81 20.76 1.33
C GLN A 74 13.71 21.76 1.73
N THR A 75 12.47 21.43 1.42
CA THR A 75 11.33 22.31 1.62
C THR A 75 10.81 22.04 3.03
N SER A 76 10.53 23.12 3.78
CA SER A 76 9.98 23.23 5.14
C SER A 76 9.62 21.94 5.91
N PRO A 77 9.89 21.84 7.23
CA PRO A 77 9.57 20.67 8.08
C PRO A 77 8.11 20.15 8.03
N ASP A 78 7.16 20.92 7.50
CA ASP A 78 5.77 20.50 7.29
C ASP A 78 5.57 19.52 6.12
N PHE A 79 6.56 19.38 5.21
CA PHE A 79 6.43 18.50 4.04
C PHE A 79 6.38 17.02 4.41
N ASP A 80 7.15 16.62 5.43
CA ASP A 80 7.12 15.26 5.94
C ASP A 80 5.73 14.91 6.51
N GLY A 81 5.10 15.86 7.21
CA GLY A 81 3.73 15.71 7.70
C GLY A 81 2.71 15.64 6.56
N LEU A 82 2.85 16.49 5.54
CA LEU A 82 1.96 16.52 4.38
C LEU A 82 2.01 15.22 3.57
N VAL A 83 3.18 14.58 3.50
CA VAL A 83 3.40 13.34 2.75
C VAL A 83 3.07 12.10 3.59
N ALA A 84 3.38 12.09 4.89
CA ALA A 84 3.09 10.96 5.77
C ALA A 84 1.59 10.84 6.11
N THR A 85 0.87 11.97 6.22
CA THR A 85 -0.54 11.98 6.64
C THR A 85 -1.46 11.19 5.68
N PRO A 86 -1.41 11.39 4.34
CA PRO A 86 -2.19 10.60 3.40
C PRO A 86 -1.88 9.11 3.47
N PHE A 87 -0.60 8.75 3.67
CA PHE A 87 -0.19 7.35 3.82
C PHE A 87 -0.81 6.72 5.07
N ILE A 88 -0.77 7.41 6.21
CA ILE A 88 -1.37 6.91 7.47
C ILE A 88 -2.87 6.72 7.32
N ILE A 89 -3.57 7.67 6.69
CA ILE A 89 -5.01 7.58 6.43
C ILE A 89 -5.32 6.36 5.54
N LEU A 90 -4.55 6.16 4.46
CA LEU A 90 -4.69 5.01 3.56
C LEU A 90 -4.36 3.70 4.27
N ALA A 91 -3.36 3.68 5.14
CA ALA A 91 -2.99 2.51 5.93
C ALA A 91 -4.11 2.10 6.90
N ILE A 92 -4.73 3.08 7.58
CA ILE A 92 -5.89 2.83 8.44
C ILE A 92 -7.07 2.31 7.61
N ALA A 93 -7.38 2.95 6.47
CA ALA A 93 -8.46 2.51 5.59
C ALA A 93 -8.23 1.07 5.07
N TYR A 94 -7.01 0.76 4.66
CA TYR A 94 -6.61 -0.57 4.20
C TYR A 94 -6.73 -1.62 5.32
N LEU A 95 -6.32 -1.28 6.54
CA LEU A 95 -6.44 -2.16 7.71
C LEU A 95 -7.91 -2.43 8.07
N VAL A 96 -8.79 -1.44 7.97
CA VAL A 96 -10.24 -1.62 8.14
C VAL A 96 -10.81 -2.58 7.10
N LEU A 97 -10.39 -2.47 5.83
CA LEU A 97 -10.81 -3.40 4.77
C LEU A 97 -10.33 -4.83 5.06
N TRP A 98 -9.12 -5.00 5.58
CA TRP A 98 -8.62 -6.30 6.03
C TRP A 98 -9.44 -6.90 7.16
N ILE A 99 -9.75 -6.12 8.19
CA ILE A 99 -10.61 -6.57 9.29
C ILE A 99 -11.98 -7.01 8.74
N ARG A 100 -12.56 -6.24 7.81
CA ARG A 100 -13.84 -6.59 7.16
C ARG A 100 -13.73 -7.88 6.34
N ALA A 101 -12.68 -8.03 5.55
CA ALA A 101 -12.43 -9.23 4.75
C ALA A 101 -12.31 -10.47 5.65
N ILE A 102 -11.53 -10.39 6.74
CA ILE A 102 -11.37 -11.47 7.71
C ILE A 102 -12.71 -11.85 8.35
N ARG A 103 -13.51 -10.85 8.76
CA ARG A 103 -14.83 -11.10 9.35
C ARG A 103 -15.80 -11.74 8.36
N LYS A 104 -15.74 -11.38 7.06
CA LYS A 104 -16.57 -11.98 6.01
C LYS A 104 -16.16 -13.43 5.73
N VAL A 105 -14.87 -13.71 5.58
CA VAL A 105 -14.36 -15.07 5.37
C VAL A 105 -14.76 -15.98 6.54
N ARG A 106 -14.52 -15.53 7.79
CA ARG A 106 -14.93 -16.29 8.99
C ARG A 106 -16.43 -16.54 9.11
N ARG A 107 -17.28 -15.67 8.56
CA ARG A 107 -18.74 -15.89 8.54
C ARG A 107 -19.11 -16.97 7.53
N ARG A 108 -18.54 -16.93 6.32
CA ARG A 108 -18.74 -17.97 5.30
C ARG A 108 -18.35 -19.35 5.82
N ASP A 109 -17.16 -19.49 6.41
CA ASP A 109 -16.71 -20.78 6.95
C ASP A 109 -17.69 -21.34 8.01
N ARG A 110 -18.29 -20.45 8.81
CA ARG A 110 -19.27 -20.83 9.83
C ARG A 110 -20.60 -21.26 9.23
N ASP A 111 -21.05 -20.60 8.18
CA ASP A 111 -22.30 -20.94 7.48
C ASP A 111 -22.16 -22.27 6.71
N ASP A 112 -21.00 -22.54 6.10
CA ASP A 112 -20.69 -23.79 5.38
C ASP A 112 -20.56 -25.01 6.32
N THR A 113 -20.26 -24.79 7.61
CA THR A 113 -20.20 -25.88 8.61
C THR A 113 -21.60 -26.29 9.11
N HIS A 114 -22.62 -25.47 8.85
CA HIS A 114 -23.99 -25.69 9.29
C HIS A 114 -24.96 -26.06 8.15
N ALA A 115 -24.47 -26.14 6.91
CA ALA A 115 -25.19 -26.60 5.72
C ALA A 115 -24.90 -28.08 5.44
#